data_AF-A0A955G161-F1
#
_entry.id   AF-A0A955G161-F1
#
_cell.length_a   1.000
_cell.length_b   1.000
_cell.length_c   1.000
_cell.angle_alpha   90.00
_cell.angle_beta   90.00
_cell.angle_gamma   90.00
#
_symmetry.space_group_name_H-M   'P 1'
#
loop_
_entity.id
_entity.type
_entity.pdbx_description
1 polymer ?
#
loop_
_entity_poly.entity_id
_entity_poly.type
_entity_poly.pdbx_seq_one_letter_code
_entity_poly.pdbx_strand_id
1 'polypeptide(L)' 'MSYGIIDFGVPEKSSRTQAEQAEKYAQGRTKPGEIVTWTLKSNHIIDPKTKFSNAVDLVPLYNGKFVWTERRCLLVG' A
#
# COMPACT_ATOMS: atom_id res chain seq x y z
N MET A 1 0.71 -20.17 15.16
CA MET A 1 1.32 -19.27 14.15
C MET A 1 2.76 -19.68 14.00
N SER A 2 3.18 -20.14 12.83
CA SER A 2 4.59 -20.27 12.49
C SER A 2 5.06 -18.92 11.92
N TYR A 3 6.26 -18.50 12.31
CA TYR A 3 6.93 -17.32 11.76
C TYR A 3 8.07 -17.79 10.86
N GLY A 4 8.23 -17.17 9.69
CA GLY A 4 9.28 -17.50 8.72
C GLY A 4 9.80 -16.23 8.04
N ILE A 5 10.99 -16.32 7.44
CA ILE A 5 11.56 -15.25 6.61
C ILE A 5 10.86 -15.27 5.26
N ILE A 6 10.38 -14.11 4.81
CA ILE A 6 9.71 -13.93 3.53
C ILE A 6 10.23 -12.67 2.84
N ASP A 7 10.43 -12.75 1.53
CA ASP A 7 10.70 -11.58 0.71
C ASP A 7 9.44 -10.72 0.57
N PHE A 8 9.60 -9.43 0.33
CA PHE A 8 8.48 -8.52 0.13
C PHE A 8 8.78 -7.49 -0.95
N GLY A 9 7.71 -6.94 -1.53
CA GLY A 9 7.77 -5.84 -2.47
C GLY A 9 7.00 -4.63 -1.98
N VAL A 10 7.23 -3.50 -2.64
CA VAL A 10 6.44 -2.29 -2.51
C VAL A 10 5.53 -2.22 -3.75
N PRO A 11 4.20 -2.40 -3.61
CA PRO A 11 3.30 -2.59 -4.75
C PRO A 11 2.98 -1.28 -5.50
N GLU A 12 3.16 -0.14 -4.84
CA GLU A 12 2.93 1.18 -5.41
C GLU A 12 3.90 2.21 -4.86
N LYS A 13 3.89 3.42 -5.42
CA LYS A 13 4.64 4.54 -4.85
C LYS A 13 4.17 4.82 -3.41
N SER A 14 5.06 4.63 -2.43
CA SER A 14 4.73 4.75 -1.01
C SER A 14 4.29 6.15 -0.60
N SER A 15 5.02 7.18 -1.05
CA SER A 15 4.78 8.57 -0.68
C SER A 15 3.93 9.29 -1.72
N ARG A 16 2.98 10.10 -1.26
CA ARG A 16 2.03 10.84 -2.09
C ARG A 16 1.99 12.32 -1.72
N THR A 17 1.70 13.17 -2.69
CA THR A 17 1.28 14.56 -2.46
C THR A 17 -0.18 14.62 -2.06
N GLN A 18 -0.64 15.76 -1.55
CA GLN A 18 -2.06 15.99 -1.28
C GLN A 18 -2.92 15.86 -2.55
N ALA A 19 -2.40 16.29 -3.70
CA ALA A 19 -3.09 16.19 -4.98
C ALA A 19 -3.23 14.74 -5.45
N GLU A 20 -2.15 13.95 -5.34
CA GLU A 20 -2.18 12.50 -5.64
C GLU A 20 -3.17 11.76 -4.71
N GLN A 21 -3.24 12.13 -3.43
CA GLN A 21 -4.23 11.56 -2.51
C GLN A 21 -5.66 11.93 -2.89
N ALA A 22 -5.90 13.19 -3.28
CA ALA A 22 -7.22 13.65 -3.71
C ALA A 22 -7.68 12.94 -4.99
N GLU A 23 -6.76 12.72 -5.94
CA GLU A 23 -7.02 11.95 -7.14
C GLU A 23 -7.39 10.50 -6.82
N LYS A 24 -6.65 9.84 -5.93
CA LYS A 24 -6.95 8.47 -5.49
C LYS A 24 -8.27 8.38 -4.73
N TYR A 25 -8.61 9.40 -3.93
CA TYR A 25 -9.90 9.49 -3.25
C TYR A 25 -11.09 9.70 -4.21
N ALA A 26 -10.88 10.36 -5.35
CA ALA A 26 -11.92 10.56 -6.36
C ALA A 26 -12.34 9.25 -7.06
N GLN A 27 -11.49 8.22 -7.07
CA GLN A 27 -11.78 6.93 -7.69
C GLN A 27 -12.98 6.24 -7.02
N GLY A 28 -13.93 5.79 -7.85
CA GLY A 28 -15.20 5.20 -7.40
C GLY A 28 -16.17 6.20 -6.76
N ARG A 29 -15.85 7.50 -6.79
CA ARG A 29 -16.71 8.59 -6.28
C ARG A 29 -17.09 9.55 -7.40
N THR A 30 -16.10 10.25 -7.95
CA THR A 30 -16.27 11.24 -9.02
C THR A 30 -15.50 10.88 -10.30
N LYS A 31 -14.64 9.85 -10.22
CA LYS A 31 -14.01 9.19 -11.37
C LYS A 31 -14.37 7.70 -11.36
N PRO A 32 -14.49 7.04 -12.53
CA PRO A 32 -14.68 5.59 -12.59
C PRO A 32 -13.57 4.81 -11.87
N GLY A 33 -13.89 3.60 -11.40
CA GLY A 33 -12.95 2.68 -10.75
C GLY A 33 -13.40 2.27 -9.34
N GLU A 34 -12.65 1.38 -8.70
CA GLU A 34 -12.94 0.93 -7.34
C GLU A 34 -12.53 1.97 -6.29
N ILE A 35 -13.24 1.99 -5.15
CA ILE A 35 -12.84 2.81 -4.00
C ILE A 35 -11.61 2.15 -3.34
N VAL A 36 -10.44 2.72 -3.57
CA VAL A 36 -9.14 2.23 -3.05
C VAL A 36 -8.60 3.05 -1.87
N THR A 37 -9.32 4.09 -1.45
CA THR A 37 -9.00 4.86 -0.24
C THR A 37 -10.26 5.51 0.34
N TRP A 38 -10.31 5.64 1.67
CA TRP A 38 -11.46 6.13 2.43
C TRP A 38 -11.26 7.51 3.04
N THR A 39 -10.06 8.10 2.94
CA THR A 39 -9.73 9.36 3.62
C THR A 39 -8.84 10.26 2.76
N LEU A 40 -9.03 11.57 2.87
CA LEU A 40 -8.11 12.58 2.33
C LEU A 40 -6.91 12.85 3.25
N LYS A 41 -6.99 12.42 4.52
CA LYS A 41 -5.92 12.50 5.51
C LYS A 41 -5.27 11.13 5.64
N SER A 42 -4.15 10.93 4.94
CA SER A 42 -3.41 9.66 4.89
C SER A 42 -1.96 9.84 5.34
N ASN A 43 -1.40 8.84 6.03
CA ASN A 43 0.00 8.83 6.46
C ASN A 43 0.99 8.64 5.31
N HIS A 44 0.51 8.25 4.13
CA HIS A 44 1.31 8.22 2.92
C HIS A 44 1.57 9.62 2.34
N ILE A 45 0.85 10.65 2.83
CA ILE A 45 1.10 12.02 2.40
C ILE A 45 2.44 12.49 2.96
N ILE A 46 3.26 13.09 2.11
CA ILE A 46 4.54 13.67 2.49
C ILE A 46 4.30 14.80 3.50
N ASP A 47 4.89 14.67 4.68
CA ASP A 47 4.85 15.73 5.68
C ASP A 47 5.74 16.90 5.21
N PRO A 48 5.20 18.12 5.11
CA PRO A 48 5.95 19.28 4.62
C PRO A 48 7.11 19.68 5.55
N LYS A 49 7.09 19.29 6.83
CA LYS A 49 8.14 19.57 7.81
C LYS A 49 9.29 18.58 7.68
N THR A 50 8.99 17.28 7.63
CA THR A 50 10.03 16.23 7.61
C THR A 50 10.48 15.88 6.20
N LYS A 51 9.68 16.19 5.18
CA LYS A 51 9.85 15.78 3.78
C LYS A 51 9.73 14.27 3.54
N PHE A 52 9.21 13.51 4.52
CA PHE A 52 8.96 12.07 4.42
C PHE A 52 7.49 11.74 4.66
N SER A 53 7.02 10.61 4.11
CA SER A 53 5.74 10.01 4.51
C SER A 53 5.94 9.06 5.69
N ASN A 54 4.89 8.85 6.47
CA ASN A 54 4.92 8.02 7.68
C ASN A 54 4.39 6.59 7.44
N ALA A 55 4.16 6.20 6.18
CA ALA A 55 3.62 4.89 5.84
C ALA A 55 4.21 4.33 4.53
N VAL A 56 4.23 3.00 4.45
CA VAL A 56 4.60 2.19 3.28
C VAL A 56 3.65 0.99 3.22
N ASP A 57 3.20 0.66 2.03
CA ASP A 57 2.45 -0.57 1.77
C ASP A 57 3.46 -1.66 1.37
N LEU A 58 3.39 -2.82 2.02
CA LEU A 58 4.24 -3.97 1.72
C LEU A 58 3.36 -5.14 1.30
N VAL A 59 3.84 -5.89 0.32
CA VAL A 59 3.19 -7.12 -0.13
C VAL A 59 4.18 -8.28 -0.10
N PRO A 60 3.82 -9.43 0.50
CA PRO A 60 4.67 -10.61 0.46
C PRO A 60 4.95 -11.09 -0.97
N LEU A 61 6.17 -11.56 -1.19
CA LEU A 61 6.60 -12.21 -2.41
C LEU A 61 6.66 -13.72 -2.20
N TYR A 62 6.10 -14.47 -3.15
CA TYR A 62 6.25 -15.92 -3.24
C TYR A 62 6.55 -16.30 -4.68
N ASN A 63 7.68 -16.98 -4.90
CA ASN A 63 8.18 -17.33 -6.24
C ASN A 63 8.20 -16.14 -7.20
N GLY A 64 8.68 -14.98 -6.73
CA GLY A 64 8.78 -13.75 -7.51
C GLY A 64 7.45 -13.05 -7.83
N LYS A 65 6.33 -13.44 -7.19
CA LYS A 65 5.00 -12.86 -7.41
C LYS A 65 4.41 -12.29 -6.13
N PHE A 66 3.71 -11.16 -6.26
CA PHE A 66 2.95 -10.58 -5.15
C PHE A 66 1.81 -11.49 -4.70
N VAL A 67 1.66 -11.63 -3.40
CA VAL A 67 0.64 -12.45 -2.77
C VAL A 67 -0.22 -11.59 -1.86
N TRP A 68 -1.50 -11.44 -2.21
CA TRP A 68 -2.48 -10.62 -1.49
C TRP A 68 -3.36 -11.43 -0.52
N THR A 69 -3.05 -12.72 -0.34
CA THR A 69 -3.84 -13.65 0.50
C THR A 69 -2.98 -14.23 1.61
N GLU A 70 -3.52 -14.27 2.83
CA GLU A 70 -2.80 -14.72 4.02
C GLU A 70 -2.32 -16.18 3.93
N ARG A 71 -3.13 -17.08 3.33
CA ARG A 71 -2.85 -18.54 3.32
C ARG A 71 -1.55 -18.94 2.62
N ARG A 72 -1.07 -18.15 1.66
CA ARG A 72 0.16 -18.48 0.92
C ARG A 72 1.45 -18.01 1.62
N CYS A 73 1.35 -17.13 2.61
CA CYS A 73 2.49 -16.74 3.44
C CYS A 73 2.84 -17.78 4.52
N LEU A 74 1.92 -18.72 4.80
CA LEU A 74 2.09 -19.78 5.79
C LEU A 74 2.84 -21.02 5.27
N LEU A 75 3.14 -21.08 3.96
CA LEU A 75 3.78 -22.23 3.32
C LEU A 75 5.31 -22.15 3.30
N VAL A 76 5.90 -21.23 4.04
CA VAL A 76 7.35 -21.17 4.29
C VAL A 76 7.61 -21.88 5.61
N GLY A 77 7.53 -23.21 5.59
CA GLY A 77 7.77 -24.11 6.72
C GLY A 77 8.07 -25.51 6.21
#